data_AF-A0A8T2USC1-F1
#
_entry.id   AF-A0A8T2USC1-F1
#
_cell.length_a   1.000
_cell.length_b   1.000
_cell.length_c   1.000
_cell.angle_alpha   90.00
_cell.angle_beta   90.00
_cell.angle_gamma   90.00
#
_symmetry.space_group_name_H-M   'P 1'
#
loop_
_entity.id
_entity.type
_entity.pdbx_description
1 polymer ?
#
loop_
_entity_poly.entity_id
_entity_poly.type
_entity_poly.pdbx_seq_one_letter_code
_entity_poly.pdbx_strand_id
1 'polypeptide(L)'
;MANVTVRSWQVQPLSVRRSSSLQSFHGGPYLLTASSSGRAMRRFQLSVRGKMFVPETGGQTPEARAATTLLNYFTYLAVQIVLAQLEDYNPEGYKELREFVDRTPLKDGDKFCAALMRESSRHKGLAMRILEVRSAYASEDFEWDNVQKLAIKYATESNTKLMREFLRETSDMD
;
A
#
# COMPACT_ATOMS: atom_id res chain seq x y z
N MET A 1 -37.03 -26.66 20.21
CA MET A 1 -36.45 -25.40 20.71
C MET A 1 -34.99 -25.67 21.05
N ALA A 2 -34.06 -25.32 20.16
CA ALA A 2 -32.63 -25.57 20.34
C ALA A 2 -31.94 -24.26 20.70
N ASN A 3 -31.28 -24.24 21.86
CA ASN A 3 -30.59 -23.08 22.42
C ASN A 3 -29.21 -22.97 21.76
N VAL A 4 -29.00 -21.94 20.94
CA VAL A 4 -27.68 -21.65 20.35
C VAL A 4 -26.96 -20.68 21.27
N THR A 5 -25.95 -21.18 21.98
CA THR A 5 -25.07 -20.38 22.84
C THR A 5 -24.13 -19.54 21.98
N VAL A 6 -24.30 -18.22 22.00
CA VAL A 6 -23.40 -17.24 21.39
C VAL A 6 -22.10 -17.22 22.20
N ARG A 7 -20.98 -17.66 21.61
CA ARG A 7 -19.64 -17.49 22.21
C ARG A 7 -19.18 -16.06 21.98
N SER A 8 -19.11 -15.29 23.06
CA SER A 8 -18.51 -13.96 23.11
C SER A 8 -16.99 -14.05 22.93
N TRP A 9 -16.45 -13.48 21.87
CA TRP A 9 -15.01 -13.29 21.70
C TRP A 9 -14.56 -12.08 22.51
N GLN A 10 -13.90 -12.37 23.64
CA GLN A 10 -13.35 -11.37 24.53
C GLN A 10 -11.96 -10.96 24.00
N VAL A 11 -11.88 -9.78 23.38
CA VAL A 11 -10.61 -9.21 22.89
C VAL A 11 -9.81 -8.72 24.10
N GLN A 12 -8.64 -9.31 24.33
CA GLN A 12 -7.68 -8.81 25.32
C GLN A 12 -6.77 -7.75 24.68
N PRO A 13 -6.49 -6.62 25.34
CA PRO A 13 -5.56 -5.63 24.83
C PRO A 13 -4.12 -6.11 25.02
N LEU A 14 -3.38 -6.24 23.90
CA LEU A 14 -1.94 -6.49 23.93
C LEU A 14 -1.20 -5.22 24.40
N SER A 15 -0.43 -5.36 25.47
CA SER A 15 0.43 -4.30 26.00
C SER A 15 1.49 -3.90 24.97
N VAL A 16 1.50 -2.63 24.59
CA VAL A 16 2.53 -2.02 23.73
C VAL A 16 3.85 -1.97 24.50
N ARG A 17 4.74 -2.92 24.24
CA ARG A 17 6.13 -2.88 24.70
C ARG A 17 6.93 -2.04 23.70
N ARG A 18 7.23 -0.78 24.05
CA ARG A 18 8.18 0.05 23.29
C ARG A 18 9.54 -0.63 23.32
N SER A 19 9.95 -1.22 22.19
CA SER A 19 11.32 -1.66 21.98
C SER A 19 12.13 -0.50 21.42
N SER A 20 12.95 0.09 22.29
CA SER A 20 13.94 1.10 21.93
C SER A 20 15.20 0.39 21.44
N SER A 21 15.41 0.29 20.12
CA SER A 21 16.75 0.21 19.52
C SER A 21 16.69 0.25 17.99
N LEU A 22 16.84 1.44 17.42
CA LEU A 22 17.33 1.56 16.04
C LEU A 22 18.78 2.02 16.11
N GLN A 23 19.68 1.05 15.99
CA GLN A 23 21.09 1.31 15.75
C GLN A 23 21.24 1.99 14.38
N SER A 24 22.06 3.02 14.35
CA SER A 24 22.22 3.96 13.25
C SER A 24 22.95 3.33 12.06
N PHE A 25 22.23 3.03 10.98
CA PHE A 25 22.84 2.70 9.69
C PHE A 25 23.46 3.96 9.07
N HIS A 26 24.79 4.05 9.14
CA HIS A 26 25.58 5.06 8.44
C HIS A 26 25.85 4.59 7.01
N GLY A 27 24.99 4.96 6.06
CA GLY A 27 25.31 4.89 4.64
C GLY A 27 26.20 6.08 4.26
N GLY A 28 27.51 5.82 4.09
CA GLY A 28 28.50 6.84 3.75
C GLY A 28 28.27 7.49 2.37
N PRO A 29 28.76 8.72 2.14
CA PRO A 29 28.59 9.41 0.87
C PRO A 29 29.56 8.86 -0.17
N TYR A 30 29.03 8.64 -1.38
CA TYR A 30 29.80 8.31 -2.57
C TYR A 30 30.91 9.35 -2.82
N LEU A 31 32.17 8.90 -2.76
CA LEU A 31 33.33 9.68 -3.21
C LEU A 31 33.58 9.37 -4.69
N LEU A 32 33.07 10.23 -5.58
CA LEU A 32 33.62 10.36 -6.92
C LEU A 32 34.68 11.47 -6.86
N THR A 33 35.95 11.09 -6.86
CA THR A 33 37.07 12.02 -6.99
C THR A 33 37.16 12.47 -8.45
N ALA A 34 36.53 13.60 -8.77
CA ALA A 34 36.74 14.30 -10.02
C ALA A 34 37.77 15.43 -9.82
N SER A 35 38.81 15.39 -10.64
CA SER A 35 39.93 16.33 -10.66
C SER A 35 39.47 17.75 -11.02
N SER A 36 40.20 18.71 -10.45
CA SER A 36 40.06 20.17 -10.47
C SER A 36 39.63 20.81 -11.79
N SER A 37 38.59 21.66 -11.75
CA SER A 37 38.72 23.11 -12.03
C SER A 37 37.35 23.83 -11.92
N GLY A 38 37.30 24.90 -11.11
CA GLY A 38 36.62 26.14 -11.46
C GLY A 38 35.09 26.18 -11.63
N ARG A 39 34.34 26.03 -10.53
CA ARG A 39 33.22 26.91 -10.10
C ARG A 39 32.54 26.24 -8.91
N ALA A 40 32.66 26.86 -7.74
CA ALA A 40 32.00 26.40 -6.52
C ALA A 40 30.48 26.60 -6.67
N MET A 41 29.81 25.65 -7.31
CA MET A 41 28.38 25.49 -7.20
C MET A 41 28.15 25.18 -5.73
N ARG A 42 27.67 26.17 -4.98
CA ARG A 42 27.31 26.02 -3.57
C ARG A 42 26.36 24.85 -3.50
N ARG A 43 26.86 23.70 -3.04
CA ARG A 43 26.01 22.57 -2.68
C ARG A 43 25.06 23.12 -1.63
N PHE A 44 23.80 23.29 -1.99
CA PHE A 44 22.72 23.23 -1.01
C PHE A 44 22.65 21.78 -0.51
N GLN A 45 23.70 21.34 0.20
CA GLN A 45 23.59 20.22 1.10
C GLN A 45 22.77 20.73 2.27
N LEU A 46 21.46 20.80 2.07
CA LEU A 46 20.51 20.83 3.17
C LEU A 46 20.74 19.53 3.92
N SER A 47 21.55 19.61 4.97
CA SER A 47 21.73 18.54 5.94
C SER A 47 20.34 18.20 6.48
N VAL A 48 19.75 17.09 6.03
CA VAL A 48 18.49 16.56 6.55
C VAL A 48 18.76 15.92 7.91
N ARG A 49 19.26 16.72 8.86
CA ARG A 49 19.40 16.35 10.28
C ARG A 49 18.16 16.86 11.01
N GLY A 50 17.01 16.29 10.67
CA GLY A 50 15.71 16.63 11.23
C GLY A 50 14.56 15.95 10.48
N LYS A 51 13.41 15.77 11.13
CA LYS A 51 12.18 15.36 10.44
C LYS A 51 11.87 16.38 9.34
N MET A 52 11.61 15.93 8.12
CA MET A 52 11.25 16.82 7.02
C MET A 52 9.89 17.48 7.32
N PHE A 53 9.78 18.78 7.06
CA PHE A 53 8.51 19.48 7.12
C PHE A 53 7.65 19.01 5.93
N VAL A 54 6.45 18.52 6.23
CA VAL A 54 5.43 18.17 5.22
C VAL A 54 4.39 19.29 5.24
N PRO A 55 4.21 20.04 4.15
CA PRO A 55 3.12 21.00 4.02
C PRO A 55 1.76 20.30 4.19
N GLU A 56 0.79 20.99 4.79
CA GLU A 56 -0.55 20.44 4.99
C GLU A 56 -1.17 20.00 3.66
N THR A 57 -1.46 18.70 3.55
CA THR A 57 -2.01 18.11 2.33
C THR A 57 -3.53 18.00 2.45
N GLY A 58 -4.24 19.12 2.29
CA GLY A 58 -5.71 19.13 2.17
C GLY A 58 -6.48 18.45 3.31
N GLY A 59 -5.99 18.54 4.55
CA GLY A 59 -6.66 18.01 5.74
C GLY A 59 -6.38 16.54 6.08
N GLN A 60 -5.51 15.84 5.33
CA GLN A 60 -5.06 14.49 5.67
C GLN A 60 -3.53 14.43 5.74
N THR A 61 -2.99 13.61 6.64
CA THR A 61 -1.55 13.34 6.64
C THR A 61 -1.21 12.47 5.42
N PRO A 62 0.03 12.54 4.89
CA PRO A 62 0.46 11.67 3.79
C PRO A 62 0.27 10.19 4.11
N GLU A 63 0.49 9.78 5.36
CA GLU A 63 0.30 8.41 5.83
C GLU A 63 -1.18 8.00 5.75
N ALA A 64 -2.11 8.87 6.14
CA ALA A 64 -3.54 8.61 6.02
C ALA A 64 -3.96 8.46 4.54
N ARG A 65 -3.40 9.27 3.65
CA ARG A 65 -3.65 9.16 2.20
C ARG A 65 -3.06 7.87 1.63
N ALA A 66 -1.87 7.47 2.05
CA ALA A 66 -1.25 6.20 1.67
C ALA A 66 -2.08 5.01 2.18
N ALA A 67 -2.51 5.04 3.44
CA ALA A 67 -3.37 4.00 4.03
C ALA A 67 -4.71 3.87 3.29
N THR A 68 -5.35 5.00 2.92
CA THR A 68 -6.58 4.98 2.11
C THR A 68 -6.35 4.35 0.73
N THR A 69 -5.19 4.64 0.11
CA THR A 69 -4.82 4.04 -1.18
C THR A 69 -4.63 2.53 -1.05
N LEU A 70 -3.97 2.08 0.02
CA LEU A 70 -3.79 0.66 0.32
C LEU A 70 -5.12 -0.04 0.61
N LEU A 71 -6.04 0.59 1.35
CA LEU A 71 -7.38 0.04 1.59
C LEU A 71 -8.14 -0.23 0.28
N ASN A 72 -8.10 0.71 -0.66
CA ASN A 72 -8.72 0.53 -1.98
C ASN A 72 -8.02 -0.60 -2.76
N TYR A 73 -6.70 -0.67 -2.69
CA TYR A 73 -5.93 -1.75 -3.32
C TYR A 73 -6.23 -3.13 -2.72
N PHE A 74 -6.36 -3.25 -1.40
CA PHE A 74 -6.76 -4.49 -0.74
C PHE A 74 -8.19 -4.90 -1.09
N THR A 75 -9.09 -3.93 -1.30
CA THR A 75 -10.44 -4.24 -1.80
C THR A 75 -10.36 -4.81 -3.21
N TYR A 76 -9.49 -4.28 -4.08
CA TYR A 76 -9.23 -4.85 -5.40
C TYR A 76 -8.68 -6.28 -5.32
N LEU A 77 -7.65 -6.51 -4.50
CA LEU A 77 -7.09 -7.85 -4.34
C LEU A 77 -8.11 -8.84 -3.78
N ALA A 78 -8.90 -8.43 -2.78
CA ALA A 78 -9.95 -9.26 -2.21
C ALA A 78 -11.00 -9.66 -3.25
N VAL A 79 -11.40 -8.75 -4.15
CA VAL A 79 -12.30 -9.09 -5.27
C VAL A 79 -11.68 -10.15 -6.17
N GLN A 80 -10.40 -10.03 -6.53
CA GLN A 80 -9.71 -11.03 -7.36
C GLN A 80 -9.63 -12.39 -6.66
N ILE A 81 -9.28 -12.40 -5.37
CA ILE A 81 -9.21 -13.63 -4.56
C ILE A 81 -10.58 -14.31 -4.48
N VAL A 82 -11.64 -13.54 -4.23
CA VAL A 82 -13.00 -14.07 -4.15
C VAL A 82 -13.48 -14.60 -5.50
N LEU A 83 -13.20 -13.89 -6.61
CA LEU A 83 -13.50 -14.39 -7.96
C LEU A 83 -12.82 -15.74 -8.21
N ALA A 84 -11.52 -15.86 -7.91
CA ALA A 84 -10.78 -17.12 -8.07
C ALA A 84 -11.36 -18.25 -7.21
N GLN A 85 -11.77 -17.96 -5.97
CA GLN A 85 -12.43 -18.95 -5.10
C GLN A 85 -13.79 -19.40 -5.64
N LEU A 86 -14.54 -18.51 -6.29
CA LEU A 86 -15.88 -18.80 -6.80
C LEU A 86 -15.87 -19.61 -8.10
N GLU A 87 -14.82 -19.52 -8.91
CA GLU A 87 -14.72 -20.20 -10.21
C GLU A 87 -14.98 -21.71 -10.09
N ASP A 88 -14.39 -22.36 -9.08
CA ASP A 88 -14.57 -23.80 -8.83
C ASP A 88 -15.73 -24.11 -7.87
N TYR A 89 -15.96 -23.26 -6.87
CA TYR A 89 -16.89 -23.56 -5.76
C TYR A 89 -18.33 -23.14 -6.05
N ASN A 90 -18.53 -22.01 -6.74
CA ASN A 90 -19.86 -21.46 -7.02
C ASN A 90 -19.85 -20.64 -8.33
N PRO A 91 -19.99 -21.31 -9.49
CA PRO A 91 -19.93 -20.67 -10.80
C PRO A 91 -20.99 -19.59 -11.03
N GLU A 92 -22.16 -19.69 -10.41
CA GLU A 92 -23.20 -18.66 -10.51
C GLU A 92 -22.83 -17.41 -9.71
N GLY A 93 -22.27 -17.57 -8.51
CA GLY A 93 -21.72 -16.45 -7.74
C GLY A 93 -20.54 -15.78 -8.45
N TYR A 94 -19.72 -16.55 -9.18
CA TYR A 94 -18.66 -16.01 -10.02
C TYR A 94 -19.22 -15.10 -11.12
N LYS A 95 -20.21 -15.56 -11.89
CA LYS A 95 -20.84 -14.77 -12.96
C LYS A 95 -21.43 -13.47 -12.42
N GLU A 96 -22.18 -13.55 -11.31
CA GLU A 96 -22.80 -12.37 -10.69
C GLU A 96 -21.76 -11.34 -10.24
N LEU A 97 -20.72 -11.78 -9.53
CA LEU A 97 -19.65 -10.88 -9.10
C LEU A 97 -18.91 -10.29 -10.30
N ARG A 98 -18.65 -11.10 -11.33
CA ARG A 98 -17.93 -10.66 -12.53
C ARG A 98 -18.70 -9.60 -13.29
N GLU A 99 -19.98 -9.83 -13.55
CA GLU A 99 -20.87 -8.86 -14.20
C GLU A 99 -20.99 -7.54 -13.42
N PHE A 100 -20.94 -7.61 -12.09
CA PHE A 100 -20.94 -6.42 -11.23
C PHE A 100 -19.62 -5.65 -11.31
N VAL A 101 -18.48 -6.35 -11.31
CA VAL A 101 -17.15 -5.75 -11.43
C VAL A 101 -16.97 -5.07 -12.79
N ASP A 102 -17.46 -5.67 -13.86
CA ASP A 102 -17.33 -5.12 -15.23
C ASP A 102 -18.11 -3.81 -15.41
N ARG A 103 -19.20 -3.60 -14.65
CA ARG A 103 -20.02 -2.37 -14.70
C ARG A 103 -19.68 -1.32 -13.64
N THR A 104 -19.03 -1.72 -12.54
CA THR A 104 -18.81 -0.85 -11.37
C THR A 104 -17.32 -0.59 -11.16
N PRO A 105 -16.86 0.67 -11.28
CA PRO A 105 -15.43 0.97 -11.14
C PRO A 105 -14.94 0.73 -9.71
N LEU A 106 -13.82 0.02 -9.59
CA LEU A 106 -13.21 -0.34 -8.30
C LEU A 106 -12.26 0.73 -7.73
N LYS A 107 -12.58 2.01 -7.96
CA LYS A 107 -11.72 3.13 -7.54
C LYS A 107 -11.84 3.44 -6.05
N ASP A 108 -13.05 3.31 -5.52
CA ASP A 108 -13.39 3.56 -4.12
C ASP A 108 -13.97 2.27 -3.56
N GLY A 109 -13.17 1.56 -2.77
CA GLY A 109 -13.48 0.21 -2.30
C GLY A 109 -14.71 0.18 -1.40
N ASP A 110 -14.91 1.21 -0.58
CA ASP A 110 -16.06 1.29 0.30
C ASP A 110 -17.34 1.61 -0.47
N LYS A 111 -17.30 2.55 -1.43
CA LYS A 111 -18.45 2.78 -2.32
C LYS A 111 -18.78 1.55 -3.16
N PHE A 112 -17.76 0.83 -3.65
CA PHE A 112 -17.94 -0.41 -4.38
C PHE A 112 -18.65 -1.47 -3.54
N CYS A 113 -18.15 -1.77 -2.33
CA CYS A 113 -18.77 -2.74 -1.43
C CYS A 113 -20.19 -2.32 -1.04
N ALA A 114 -20.40 -1.03 -0.78
CA ALA A 114 -21.70 -0.48 -0.43
C ALA A 114 -22.71 -0.61 -1.59
N ALA A 115 -22.28 -0.42 -2.83
CA ALA A 115 -23.11 -0.64 -4.02
C ALA A 115 -23.44 -2.13 -4.18
N LEU A 116 -22.43 -3.01 -4.10
CA LEU A 116 -22.60 -4.46 -4.21
C LEU A 116 -23.60 -5.00 -3.17
N MET A 117 -23.53 -4.51 -1.92
CA MET A 117 -24.48 -4.89 -0.86
C MET A 117 -25.94 -4.53 -1.15
N ARG A 118 -26.20 -3.53 -2.00
CA ARG A 118 -27.54 -3.06 -2.33
C ARG A 118 -28.12 -3.72 -3.58
N GLU A 119 -27.29 -4.38 -4.39
CA GLU A 119 -27.70 -4.98 -5.66
C GLU A 119 -28.70 -6.14 -5.45
N SER A 120 -28.39 -7.08 -4.56
CA SER A 120 -29.31 -8.16 -4.16
C SER A 120 -28.86 -8.83 -2.86
N SER A 121 -29.69 -9.71 -2.29
CA SER A 121 -29.31 -10.53 -1.13
C SER A 121 -28.08 -11.42 -1.39
N ARG A 122 -27.95 -11.96 -2.62
CA ARG A 122 -26.79 -12.76 -3.02
C ARG A 122 -25.53 -11.90 -3.11
N HIS A 123 -25.61 -10.74 -3.76
CA HIS A 123 -24.50 -9.79 -3.83
C HIS A 123 -24.08 -9.27 -2.46
N LYS A 124 -25.03 -9.10 -1.52
CA LYS A 124 -24.70 -8.79 -0.13
C LYS A 124 -23.80 -9.85 0.51
N GLY A 125 -24.07 -11.14 0.26
CA GLY A 125 -23.19 -12.23 0.70
C GLY A 125 -21.78 -12.12 0.11
N LEU A 126 -21.68 -11.83 -1.19
CA LEU A 126 -20.39 -11.64 -1.88
C LEU A 126 -19.62 -10.43 -1.31
N ALA A 127 -20.31 -9.33 -1.05
CA ALA A 127 -19.71 -8.14 -0.43
C ALA A 127 -19.17 -8.44 0.97
N MET A 128 -19.92 -9.15 1.81
CA MET A 128 -19.44 -9.56 3.14
C MET A 128 -18.18 -10.42 3.04
N ARG A 129 -18.14 -11.36 2.07
CA ARG A 129 -16.95 -12.17 1.82
C ARG A 129 -15.74 -11.31 1.42
N ILE A 130 -15.93 -10.32 0.55
CA ILE A 130 -14.86 -9.37 0.18
C ILE A 130 -14.37 -8.57 1.39
N LEU A 131 -15.28 -8.13 2.28
CA LEU A 131 -14.92 -7.42 3.50
C LEU A 131 -14.08 -8.27 4.45
N GLU A 132 -14.43 -9.55 4.61
CA GLU A 132 -13.64 -10.51 5.40
C GLU A 132 -12.25 -10.72 4.78
N VAL A 133 -12.20 -11.01 3.48
CA VAL A 133 -10.94 -11.30 2.78
C VAL A 133 -10.01 -10.08 2.79
N ARG A 134 -10.50 -8.86 2.55
CA ARG A 134 -9.63 -7.66 2.58
C ARG A 134 -9.09 -7.39 3.98
N SER A 135 -9.85 -7.71 5.03
CA SER A 135 -9.39 -7.60 6.41
C SER A 135 -8.30 -8.62 6.71
N ALA A 136 -8.58 -9.90 6.43
CA ALA A 136 -7.63 -10.99 6.66
C ALA A 136 -6.32 -10.78 5.89
N TYR A 137 -6.41 -10.44 4.59
CA TYR A 137 -5.23 -10.18 3.77
C TYR A 137 -4.38 -9.04 4.34
N ALA A 138 -5.00 -7.94 4.76
CA ALA A 138 -4.26 -6.80 5.31
C ALA A 138 -3.60 -7.09 6.68
N SER A 139 -4.19 -7.96 7.50
CA SER A 139 -3.68 -8.25 8.85
C SER A 139 -2.79 -9.48 8.95
N GLU A 140 -2.94 -10.46 8.06
CA GLU A 140 -2.30 -11.79 8.19
C GLU A 140 -1.34 -12.10 7.03
N ASP A 141 -1.71 -11.78 5.79
CA ASP A 141 -0.96 -12.19 4.60
C ASP A 141 -0.03 -11.11 4.04
N PHE A 142 -0.40 -9.83 4.20
CA PHE A 142 0.33 -8.73 3.57
C PHE A 142 1.64 -8.44 4.29
N GLU A 143 2.76 -8.57 3.55
CA GLU A 143 4.11 -8.39 4.08
C GLU A 143 4.50 -6.92 4.27
N TRP A 144 4.00 -6.28 5.32
CA TRP A 144 4.28 -4.87 5.65
C TRP A 144 5.78 -4.52 5.71
N ASP A 145 6.58 -5.40 6.29
CA ASP A 145 8.04 -5.21 6.38
C ASP A 145 8.70 -5.18 4.99
N ASN A 146 8.21 -6.01 4.07
CA ASN A 146 8.73 -6.09 2.71
C ASN A 146 8.35 -4.82 1.93
N VAL A 147 7.13 -4.33 2.11
CA VAL A 147 6.66 -3.06 1.50
C VAL A 147 7.54 -1.90 1.92
N GLN A 148 7.87 -1.79 3.22
CA GLN A 148 8.78 -0.76 3.71
C GLN A 148 10.17 -0.86 3.06
N LYS A 149 10.73 -2.07 3.02
CA LYS A 149 12.05 -2.32 2.39
C LYS A 149 12.04 -1.95 0.91
N LEU A 150 11.02 -2.38 0.17
CA LEU A 150 10.87 -2.12 -1.26
C LEU A 150 10.66 -0.63 -1.57
N ALA A 151 9.84 0.07 -0.78
CA ALA A 151 9.61 1.50 -0.98
C ALA A 151 10.91 2.32 -0.87
N ILE A 152 11.74 2.02 0.12
CA ILE A 152 13.05 2.68 0.32
C ILE A 152 14.02 2.30 -0.80
N LYS A 153 14.07 1.01 -1.15
CA LYS A 153 14.91 0.48 -2.23
C LYS A 153 14.57 1.16 -3.57
N TYR A 154 13.30 1.18 -3.95
CA TYR A 154 12.84 1.76 -5.21
C TYR A 154 13.09 3.27 -5.28
N ALA A 155 12.90 4.01 -4.18
CA ALA A 155 13.24 5.44 -4.15
C ALA A 155 14.75 5.65 -4.45
N THR A 156 15.62 4.84 -3.86
CA THR A 156 17.07 4.96 -4.03
C THR A 156 17.53 4.52 -5.43
N GLU A 157 17.03 3.39 -5.91
CA GLU A 157 17.39 2.83 -7.22
C GLU A 157 16.85 3.68 -8.35
N SER A 158 15.61 4.17 -8.24
CA SER A 158 15.01 5.06 -9.24
C SER A 158 15.80 6.36 -9.36
N ASN A 159 16.20 6.98 -8.23
CA ASN A 159 17.03 8.18 -8.25
C ASN A 159 18.37 7.93 -8.94
N THR A 160 19.02 6.80 -8.62
CA THR A 160 20.30 6.42 -9.23
C THR A 160 20.18 6.19 -10.75
N LYS A 161 19.09 5.53 -11.16
CA LYS A 161 18.80 5.27 -12.57
C LYS A 161 18.60 6.58 -13.34
N LEU A 162 17.76 7.48 -12.83
CA LEU A 162 17.48 8.77 -13.47
C LEU A 162 18.75 9.61 -13.64
N MET A 163 19.61 9.67 -12.62
CA MET A 163 20.88 10.40 -12.72
C MET A 163 21.82 9.79 -13.78
N ARG A 164 21.88 8.44 -13.86
CA ARG A 164 22.68 7.76 -14.87
C ARG A 164 22.16 8.01 -16.29
N GLU A 165 20.84 7.96 -16.48
CA GLU A 165 20.21 8.19 -17.78
C GLU A 165 20.42 9.62 -18.26
N PHE A 166 20.23 10.61 -17.37
CA PHE A 166 20.49 12.02 -17.69
C PHE A 166 21.94 12.28 -18.13
N LEU A 167 22.92 11.72 -17.41
CA LEU A 167 24.33 11.88 -17.76
C LEU A 167 24.67 11.28 -19.12
N ARG A 168 24.07 10.12 -19.46
CA ARG A 168 24.27 9.49 -20.77
C ARG A 168 23.67 10.33 -21.89
N GLU A 169 22.44 10.79 -21.72
CA GLU A 169 21.75 11.59 -22.74
C GLU A 169 22.45 12.93 -23.01
N THR A 170 23.03 13.55 -21.98
CA THR A 170 23.73 14.83 -22.11
C THR A 170 25.16 14.69 -22.64
N SER A 171 25.82 13.54 -22.42
CA SER A 171 27.15 13.29 -23.01
C SER A 171 27.12 13.01 -24.50
N ASP A 172 25.98 12.55 -25.03
CA ASP A 172 25.79 12.28 -26.46
C ASP A 172 25.38 13.54 -27.27
N MET A 173 25.23 14.69 -26.60
CA MET A 173 24.85 15.98 -27.21
C MET A 173 26.05 16.93 -27.47
N ASP A 174 27.25 16.57 -27.02
CA ASP A 174 28.52 17.28 -27.29
C ASP A 174 29.37 16.51 -28.31
#